data_AF-A0A161MGZ6-F1
#
_entry.id   AF-A0A161MGZ6-F1
#
_cell.length_a   1.000
_cell.length_b   1.000
_cell.length_c   1.000
_cell.angle_alpha   90.00
_cell.angle_beta   90.00
_cell.angle_gamma   90.00
#
_symmetry.space_group_name_H-M   'P 1'
#
loop_
_entity.id
_entity.type
_entity.pdbx_description
1 polymer ?
#
loop_
_entity_poly.entity_id
_entity_poly.type
_entity_poly.pdbx_seq_one_letter_code
_entity_poly.pdbx_strand_id
1 'polypeptide(L)'
;HFVAGEDQFTIASTLKRLRSFGVKAILDHSVEEDLSKEEAEKREVESSVSEIEENEAANKEASSVGGEMPQYHVTRRFADRRYHVNSARTYFYLNEATCERNVEVFQECLRAGGIYGSGITAIKLTALGRPQLLLQLSEVIMRARKFVSEVMGGSGNVIGQKLTTEELSKRLEQAGITDTKKFLTKVVKDNEGVIHLFPWSGIVDENFELSDTFRVPSLKEGRMVRLISQLSKKEE
;
A
#
# COMPACT_ATOMS: atom_id res chain seq x y z
N HIS A 1 -3.88 -29.09 16.67
CA HIS A 1 -4.19 -27.72 16.21
C HIS A 1 -2.89 -26.99 15.91
N PHE A 2 -2.85 -26.22 14.81
CA PHE A 2 -1.69 -25.41 14.39
C PHE A 2 -1.76 -23.95 14.83
N VAL A 3 -2.82 -23.55 15.55
CA VAL A 3 -3.01 -22.22 16.14
C VAL A 3 -2.75 -22.27 17.65
N ALA A 4 -2.18 -21.18 18.18
CA ALA A 4 -1.77 -21.10 19.59
C ALA A 4 -2.92 -20.78 20.56
N GLY A 5 -4.01 -20.19 20.07
CA GLY A 5 -5.14 -19.68 20.84
C GLY A 5 -5.93 -18.64 20.04
N GLU A 6 -7.05 -18.20 20.60
CA GLU A 6 -7.96 -17.21 19.97
C GLU A 6 -7.68 -15.78 20.45
N ASP A 7 -7.00 -15.63 21.59
CA ASP A 7 -6.75 -14.33 22.23
C ASP A 7 -5.40 -14.29 22.98
N GLN A 8 -5.04 -13.11 23.47
CA GLN A 8 -3.79 -12.84 24.21
C GLN A 8 -3.63 -13.63 25.51
N PHE A 9 -4.73 -14.13 26.09
CA PHE A 9 -4.71 -14.88 27.35
C PHE A 9 -4.48 -16.37 27.09
N THR A 10 -5.19 -16.92 26.11
CA THR A 10 -5.12 -18.33 25.71
C THR A 10 -3.74 -18.69 25.13
N ILE A 11 -3.11 -17.79 24.38
CA ILE A 11 -1.75 -18.03 23.83
C ILE A 11 -0.63 -17.99 24.87
N ALA A 12 -0.87 -17.41 26.06
CA ALA A 12 0.19 -17.09 27.02
C ALA A 12 1.00 -18.31 27.48
N SER A 13 0.33 -19.46 27.66
CA SER A 13 0.99 -20.72 28.05
C SER A 13 1.97 -21.21 26.98
N THR A 14 1.56 -21.15 25.71
CA THR A 14 2.37 -21.49 24.55
C THR A 14 3.58 -20.58 24.43
N LEU A 15 3.39 -19.26 24.61
CA LEU A 15 4.50 -18.29 24.55
C LEU A 15 5.52 -18.51 25.67
N LYS A 16 5.06 -18.75 26.91
CA LYS A 16 5.94 -19.08 28.04
C LYS A 16 6.73 -20.36 27.79
N ARG A 17 6.08 -21.37 27.22
CA ARG A 17 6.73 -22.64 26.85
C ARG A 17 7.80 -22.41 25.79
N LEU A 18 7.52 -21.72 24.68
CA LEU A 18 8.53 -21.41 23.65
C LEU A 18 9.75 -20.70 24.26
N ARG A 19 9.49 -19.69 25.10
CA ARG A 19 10.55 -18.95 25.79
C ARG A 19 11.38 -19.81 26.72
N SER A 20 10.79 -20.80 27.41
CA SER A 20 11.54 -21.72 28.28
C SER A 20 12.58 -22.55 27.53
N PHE A 21 12.43 -22.72 26.21
CA PHE A 21 13.40 -23.35 25.33
C PHE A 21 14.30 -22.34 24.59
N GLY A 22 14.26 -21.06 24.94
CA GLY A 22 15.01 -20.00 24.25
C GLY A 22 14.47 -19.64 22.87
N VAL A 23 13.25 -20.09 22.52
CA VAL A 23 12.62 -19.84 21.22
C VAL A 23 11.76 -18.59 21.29
N LYS A 24 11.96 -17.67 20.33
CA LYS A 24 11.11 -16.49 20.15
C LYS A 24 9.87 -16.84 19.32
N ALA A 25 8.76 -16.19 19.60
CA ALA A 25 7.51 -16.39 18.86
C ALA A 25 7.33 -15.34 17.76
N ILE A 26 6.64 -15.75 16.69
CA ILE A 26 6.01 -14.84 15.74
C ILE A 26 4.52 -14.90 16.02
N LEU A 27 3.92 -13.77 16.37
CA LEU A 27 2.47 -13.63 16.55
C LEU A 27 1.87 -13.28 15.19
N ASP A 28 1.27 -14.28 14.55
CA ASP A 28 0.58 -14.13 13.27
C ASP A 28 -0.93 -14.25 13.51
N HIS A 29 -1.62 -13.11 13.44
CA HIS A 29 -3.07 -13.10 13.57
C HIS A 29 -3.72 -13.52 12.25
N SER A 30 -4.39 -14.68 12.30
CA SER A 30 -5.11 -15.26 11.17
C SER A 30 -6.40 -14.48 10.94
N VAL A 31 -6.40 -13.61 9.93
CA VAL A 31 -7.57 -12.82 9.48
C VAL A 31 -8.44 -13.59 8.48
N GLU A 32 -8.06 -14.80 8.10
CA GLU A 32 -8.69 -15.52 7.02
C GLU A 32 -10.06 -16.10 7.39
N GLU A 33 -11.01 -16.05 6.45
CA GLU A 33 -12.39 -16.46 6.66
C GLU A 33 -12.69 -17.81 5.98
N ASP A 34 -13.59 -18.58 6.59
CA ASP A 34 -14.14 -19.80 6.01
C ASP A 34 -15.37 -19.44 5.13
N LEU A 35 -15.11 -19.12 3.85
CA LEU A 35 -16.17 -18.78 2.86
C LEU A 35 -16.46 -19.93 1.88
N SER A 36 -17.62 -19.91 1.23
CA SER A 36 -17.83 -20.75 0.03
C SER A 36 -16.92 -20.33 -1.13
N LYS A 37 -16.78 -21.17 -2.15
CA LYS A 37 -15.94 -20.86 -3.33
C LYS A 37 -16.53 -19.69 -4.12
N GLU A 38 -17.84 -19.70 -4.31
CA GLU A 38 -18.58 -18.70 -5.07
C GLU A 38 -18.49 -17.32 -4.39
N GLU A 39 -18.60 -17.28 -3.07
CA GLU A 39 -18.44 -16.04 -2.29
C GLU A 39 -17.01 -15.51 -2.34
N ALA A 40 -16.01 -16.39 -2.23
CA ALA A 40 -14.60 -16.02 -2.35
C ALA A 40 -14.27 -15.42 -3.71
N GLU A 41 -14.65 -16.09 -4.81
CA GLU A 41 -14.42 -15.59 -6.16
C GLU A 41 -15.09 -14.23 -6.39
N LYS A 42 -16.34 -14.08 -5.92
CA LYS A 42 -17.09 -12.83 -6.02
C LYS A 42 -16.40 -11.68 -5.28
N ARG A 43 -16.04 -11.89 -4.00
CA ARG A 43 -15.42 -10.85 -3.16
C ARG A 43 -14.05 -10.42 -3.67
N GLU A 44 -13.21 -11.36 -4.11
CA GLU A 44 -11.88 -11.04 -4.66
C GLU A 44 -12.00 -10.14 -5.90
N VAL A 45 -12.93 -10.47 -6.81
CA VAL A 45 -13.14 -9.69 -8.04
C VAL A 45 -13.73 -8.31 -7.72
N GLU A 46 -14.77 -8.23 -6.89
CA GLU A 46 -15.43 -6.95 -6.56
C GLU A 46 -14.50 -5.98 -5.80
N SER A 47 -13.58 -6.50 -5.00
CA SER A 47 -12.66 -5.70 -4.19
C SER A 47 -11.39 -5.25 -4.93
N SER A 48 -11.05 -5.94 -6.02
CA SER A 48 -9.83 -5.72 -6.81
C SER A 48 -10.08 -5.14 -8.21
N VAL A 49 -11.33 -4.83 -8.54
CA VAL A 49 -11.71 -4.18 -9.80
C VAL A 49 -12.29 -2.81 -9.48
N SER A 50 -11.88 -1.82 -10.26
CA SER A 50 -12.36 -0.44 -10.14
C SER A 50 -13.87 -0.36 -10.41
N GLU A 51 -14.60 0.39 -9.58
CA GLU A 51 -16.01 0.73 -9.81
C GLU A 51 -16.17 1.79 -10.91
N ILE A 52 -15.11 2.57 -11.16
CA ILE A 52 -15.04 3.51 -12.26
C ILE A 52 -14.53 2.77 -13.50
N GLU A 53 -15.27 2.86 -14.60
CA GLU A 53 -14.79 2.40 -15.91
C GLU A 53 -13.45 3.03 -16.25
N GLU A 54 -12.53 2.26 -16.81
CA GLU A 54 -11.20 2.76 -17.17
C GLU A 54 -11.31 4.01 -18.05
N ASN A 55 -11.04 5.16 -17.44
CA ASN A 55 -10.97 6.41 -18.17
C ASN A 55 -9.64 6.43 -18.92
N GLU A 56 -9.68 6.17 -20.23
CA GLU A 56 -8.49 6.17 -21.09
C GLU A 56 -7.62 7.42 -20.90
N ALA A 57 -8.21 8.59 -20.63
CA ALA A 57 -7.47 9.82 -20.43
C ALA A 57 -6.65 9.82 -19.13
N ALA A 58 -7.21 9.31 -18.02
CA ALA A 58 -6.52 9.21 -16.74
C ALA A 58 -5.39 8.15 -16.80
N ASN A 59 -5.66 7.00 -17.45
CA ASN A 59 -4.65 5.96 -17.65
C ASN A 59 -3.51 6.41 -18.57
N LYS A 60 -3.82 7.18 -19.63
CA LYS A 60 -2.80 7.82 -20.48
C LYS A 60 -1.96 8.83 -19.71
N GLU A 61 -2.58 9.61 -18.83
CA GLU A 61 -1.90 10.61 -18.01
C GLU A 61 -0.92 9.95 -17.02
N ALA A 62 -1.37 8.93 -16.27
CA ALA A 62 -0.50 8.19 -15.37
C ALA A 62 0.65 7.53 -16.15
N SER A 63 0.34 6.87 -17.27
CA SER A 63 1.31 6.21 -18.16
C SER A 63 2.32 7.16 -18.81
N SER A 64 2.03 8.46 -18.87
CA SER A 64 3.01 9.46 -19.32
C SER A 64 4.23 9.54 -18.39
N VAL A 65 4.07 9.13 -17.13
CA VAL A 65 5.15 9.08 -16.13
C VAL A 65 5.51 7.64 -15.85
N GLY A 66 6.69 7.23 -16.32
CA GLY A 66 7.22 5.89 -16.11
C GLY A 66 6.67 4.81 -17.06
N GLY A 67 5.85 5.15 -18.05
CA GLY A 67 5.36 4.23 -19.08
C GLY A 67 4.33 3.21 -18.57
N GLU A 68 4.09 2.19 -19.39
CA GLU A 68 3.30 1.02 -18.99
C GLU A 68 3.99 0.28 -17.82
N MET A 69 3.19 -0.15 -16.86
CA MET A 69 3.65 -0.99 -15.76
C MET A 69 2.83 -2.26 -15.67
N PRO A 70 3.49 -3.41 -15.42
CA PRO A 70 2.75 -4.63 -15.13
C PRO A 70 2.00 -4.42 -13.81
N GLN A 71 0.68 -4.45 -13.88
CA GLN A 71 -0.20 -4.45 -12.72
C GLN A 71 -0.81 -5.84 -12.55
N TYR A 72 -1.06 -6.21 -11.29
CA TYR A 72 -1.79 -7.44 -11.00
C TYR A 72 -3.25 -7.27 -11.45
N HIS A 73 -3.74 -8.22 -12.24
CA HIS A 73 -5.15 -8.30 -12.62
C HIS A 73 -5.76 -9.59 -12.10
N VAL A 74 -6.87 -9.47 -11.36
CA VAL A 74 -7.59 -10.64 -10.87
C VAL A 74 -8.19 -11.40 -12.04
N THR A 75 -7.81 -12.68 -12.13
CA THR A 75 -8.44 -13.62 -13.05
C THR A 75 -9.39 -14.50 -12.25
N ARG A 76 -10.66 -14.61 -12.65
CA ARG A 76 -11.68 -15.43 -11.94
C ARG A 76 -11.20 -16.85 -11.63
N ARG A 77 -10.50 -17.48 -12.58
CA ARG A 77 -9.93 -18.83 -12.42
C ARG A 77 -8.99 -18.98 -11.21
N PHE A 78 -8.37 -17.88 -10.78
CA PHE A 78 -7.42 -17.81 -9.66
C PHE A 78 -7.93 -16.94 -8.51
N ALA A 79 -9.20 -16.53 -8.54
CA ALA A 79 -9.79 -15.67 -7.53
C ALA A 79 -9.98 -16.43 -6.19
N ASP A 80 -10.36 -17.72 -6.25
CA ASP A 80 -10.27 -18.59 -5.08
C ASP A 80 -8.96 -19.40 -5.07
N ARG A 81 -8.01 -18.95 -4.26
CA ARG A 81 -6.70 -19.60 -4.06
C ARG A 81 -6.76 -20.86 -3.21
N ARG A 82 -7.95 -21.21 -2.69
CA ARG A 82 -8.18 -22.41 -1.89
C ARG A 82 -8.52 -23.64 -2.75
N TYR A 83 -8.64 -23.45 -4.06
CA TYR A 83 -8.93 -24.54 -4.99
C TYR A 83 -7.76 -25.55 -5.03
N HIS A 84 -8.08 -26.84 -4.81
CA HIS A 84 -7.12 -27.97 -4.71
C HIS A 84 -6.12 -27.93 -3.55
N VAL A 85 -6.38 -27.14 -2.52
CA VAL A 85 -5.57 -27.15 -1.28
C VAL A 85 -6.45 -27.59 -0.11
N ASN A 86 -6.00 -28.60 0.63
CA ASN A 86 -6.81 -29.27 1.65
C ASN A 86 -7.14 -28.39 2.88
N SER A 87 -6.48 -27.24 3.05
CA SER A 87 -6.65 -26.40 4.24
C SER A 87 -6.14 -24.95 4.09
N ALA A 88 -6.17 -24.37 2.89
CA ALA A 88 -5.82 -22.94 2.77
C ALA A 88 -7.03 -22.09 3.14
N ARG A 89 -6.79 -21.09 3.98
CA ARG A 89 -7.75 -20.01 4.21
C ARG A 89 -7.21 -18.76 3.52
N THR A 90 -8.11 -17.92 3.03
CA THR A 90 -7.77 -16.69 2.33
C THR A 90 -8.55 -15.54 2.95
N TYR A 91 -7.90 -14.41 3.12
CA TYR A 91 -8.56 -13.18 3.54
C TYR A 91 -9.22 -12.55 2.32
N PHE A 92 -10.48 -12.14 2.46
CA PHE A 92 -11.20 -11.37 1.45
C PHE A 92 -11.65 -10.07 2.08
N TYR A 93 -11.41 -8.96 1.38
CA TYR A 93 -11.92 -7.67 1.81
C TYR A 93 -13.46 -7.68 1.79
N LEU A 94 -14.07 -7.27 2.90
CA LEU A 94 -15.52 -7.15 3.03
C LEU A 94 -15.95 -5.69 3.00
N ASN A 95 -15.42 -4.89 3.94
CA ASN A 95 -15.70 -3.47 4.10
C ASN A 95 -14.69 -2.84 5.08
N GLU A 96 -14.73 -1.51 5.17
CA GLU A 96 -13.82 -0.75 6.05
C GLU A 96 -14.01 -1.08 7.53
N ALA A 97 -15.25 -1.34 7.98
CA ALA A 97 -15.50 -1.76 9.36
C ALA A 97 -14.77 -3.07 9.74
N THR A 98 -14.48 -3.93 8.76
CA THR A 98 -13.66 -5.13 8.96
C THR A 98 -12.18 -4.78 9.04
N CYS A 99 -11.72 -3.83 8.23
CA CYS A 99 -10.37 -3.29 8.32
C CYS A 99 -10.12 -2.60 9.67
N GLU A 100 -11.04 -1.78 10.16
CA GLU A 100 -10.99 -1.17 11.50
C GLU A 100 -10.86 -2.22 12.61
N ARG A 101 -11.70 -3.26 12.57
CA ARG A 101 -11.61 -4.38 13.52
C ARG A 101 -10.25 -5.08 13.44
N ASN A 102 -9.73 -5.29 12.23
CA ASN A 102 -8.39 -5.87 12.06
C ASN A 102 -7.30 -4.96 12.65
N VAL A 103 -7.41 -3.63 12.53
CA VAL A 103 -6.50 -2.67 13.19
C VAL A 103 -6.51 -2.89 14.70
N GLU A 104 -7.69 -2.96 15.32
CA GLU A 104 -7.82 -3.18 16.77
C GLU A 104 -7.11 -4.48 17.19
N VAL A 105 -7.36 -5.57 16.48
CA VAL A 105 -6.75 -6.87 16.77
C VAL A 105 -5.23 -6.85 16.55
N PHE A 106 -4.74 -6.19 15.50
CA PHE A 106 -3.30 -6.05 15.29
C PHE A 106 -2.64 -5.20 16.39
N GLN A 107 -3.32 -4.16 16.90
CA GLN A 107 -2.84 -3.41 18.06
C GLN A 107 -2.76 -4.28 19.31
N GLU A 108 -3.76 -5.14 19.55
CA GLU A 108 -3.71 -6.11 20.65
C GLU A 108 -2.57 -7.10 20.49
N CYS A 109 -2.34 -7.60 19.28
CA CYS A 109 -1.21 -8.49 18.97
C CYS A 109 0.14 -7.81 19.22
N LEU A 110 0.28 -6.52 18.88
CA LEU A 110 1.48 -5.72 19.19
C LEU A 110 1.68 -5.57 20.71
N ARG A 111 0.60 -5.25 21.45
CA ARG A 111 0.65 -5.16 22.92
C ARG A 111 1.04 -6.50 23.54
N ALA A 112 0.44 -7.60 23.10
CA ALA A 112 0.74 -8.94 23.57
C ALA A 112 2.20 -9.34 23.30
N GLY A 113 2.72 -9.05 22.09
CA GLY A 113 4.13 -9.28 21.75
C GLY A 113 5.10 -8.51 22.65
N GLY A 114 4.72 -7.29 23.05
CA GLY A 114 5.45 -6.49 24.04
C GLY A 114 5.42 -7.10 25.46
N ILE A 115 4.24 -7.51 25.94
CA ILE A 115 4.04 -8.06 27.30
C ILE A 115 4.79 -9.37 27.50
N TYR A 116 4.71 -10.29 26.53
CA TYR A 116 5.29 -11.62 26.67
C TYR A 116 6.77 -11.72 26.22
N GLY A 117 7.33 -10.62 25.70
CA GLY A 117 8.75 -10.42 25.42
C GLY A 117 9.19 -10.80 24.00
N SER A 118 10.05 -9.97 23.40
CA SER A 118 10.82 -10.10 22.13
C SER A 118 10.23 -10.95 21.00
N GLY A 119 8.91 -11.05 20.89
CA GLY A 119 8.23 -11.66 19.75
C GLY A 119 8.15 -10.67 18.60
N ILE A 120 8.06 -11.18 17.38
CA ILE A 120 7.74 -10.36 16.20
C ILE A 120 6.23 -10.52 15.94
N THR A 121 5.53 -9.45 15.63
CA THR A 121 4.13 -9.52 15.19
C THR A 121 4.08 -9.45 13.67
N ALA A 122 3.42 -10.41 13.03
CA ALA A 122 3.13 -10.38 11.61
C ALA A 122 1.79 -9.67 11.39
N ILE A 123 1.76 -8.71 10.48
CA ILE A 123 0.56 -7.97 10.10
C ILE A 123 0.34 -8.15 8.60
N LYS A 124 -0.87 -8.57 8.23
CA LYS A 124 -1.27 -8.69 6.84
C LYS A 124 -1.81 -7.35 6.35
N LEU A 125 -1.01 -6.60 5.57
CA LEU A 125 -1.39 -5.29 5.04
C LEU A 125 -2.68 -5.32 4.21
N THR A 126 -2.93 -6.39 3.47
CA THR A 126 -4.17 -6.53 2.68
C THR A 126 -5.42 -6.60 3.56
N ALA A 127 -5.28 -6.85 4.86
CA ALA A 127 -6.38 -6.84 5.82
C ALA A 127 -6.73 -5.43 6.34
N LEU A 128 -5.92 -4.43 5.96
CA LEU A 128 -6.01 -3.03 6.41
C LEU A 128 -6.46 -2.07 5.31
N GLY A 129 -6.92 -2.57 4.17
CA GLY A 129 -7.45 -1.70 3.13
C GLY A 129 -8.00 -2.47 1.95
N ARG A 130 -8.78 -1.75 1.13
CA ARG A 130 -9.35 -2.30 -0.11
C ARG A 130 -8.23 -2.70 -1.09
N PRO A 131 -8.24 -3.92 -1.64
CA PRO A 131 -7.22 -4.40 -2.59
C PRO A 131 -6.98 -3.45 -3.76
N GLN A 132 -8.04 -2.92 -4.38
CA GLN A 132 -7.91 -1.96 -5.49
C GLN A 132 -7.15 -0.69 -5.10
N LEU A 133 -7.42 -0.13 -3.92
CA LEU A 133 -6.70 1.04 -3.41
C LEU A 133 -5.22 0.72 -3.17
N LEU A 134 -4.93 -0.44 -2.57
CA LEU A 134 -3.55 -0.88 -2.32
C LEU A 134 -2.76 -1.09 -3.62
N LEU A 135 -3.40 -1.63 -4.67
CA LEU A 135 -2.81 -1.78 -5.99
C LEU A 135 -2.46 -0.42 -6.60
N GLN A 136 -3.37 0.55 -6.53
CA GLN A 136 -3.12 1.89 -7.03
C GLN A 136 -2.01 2.62 -6.25
N LEU A 137 -2.00 2.53 -4.92
CA LEU A 137 -0.92 3.09 -4.10
C LEU A 137 0.44 2.47 -4.44
N SER A 138 0.49 1.16 -4.70
CA SER A 138 1.71 0.48 -5.13
C SER A 138 2.22 1.02 -6.47
N GLU A 139 1.31 1.31 -7.39
CA GLU A 139 1.62 1.89 -8.70
C GLU A 139 2.16 3.32 -8.55
N VAL A 140 1.52 4.14 -7.71
CA VAL A 140 1.97 5.51 -7.39
C VAL A 140 3.42 5.50 -6.88
N ILE A 141 3.76 4.59 -5.95
CA ILE A 141 5.13 4.48 -5.42
C ILE A 141 6.13 4.20 -6.56
N MET A 142 5.76 3.31 -7.49
CA MET A 142 6.63 2.95 -8.61
C MET A 142 6.74 4.09 -9.63
N ARG A 143 5.65 4.78 -9.95
CA ARG A 143 5.66 5.97 -10.83
C ARG A 143 6.48 7.10 -10.23
N ALA A 144 6.36 7.35 -8.94
CA ALA A 144 7.14 8.35 -8.22
C ALA A 144 8.64 8.06 -8.29
N ARG A 145 9.04 6.80 -8.10
CA ARG A 145 10.45 6.38 -8.24
C ARG A 145 10.96 6.59 -9.67
N LYS A 146 10.16 6.24 -10.69
CA LYS A 146 10.53 6.46 -12.10
C LYS A 146 10.68 7.95 -12.41
N PHE A 147 9.74 8.78 -11.96
CA PHE A 147 9.82 10.24 -12.08
C PHE A 147 11.11 10.80 -11.48
N VAL A 148 11.46 10.43 -10.24
CA VAL A 148 12.72 10.87 -9.62
C VAL A 148 13.93 10.42 -10.45
N SER A 149 13.92 9.16 -10.92
CA SER A 149 15.01 8.65 -11.76
C SER A 149 15.15 9.42 -13.08
N GLU A 150 14.05 9.84 -13.69
CA GLU A 150 14.04 10.63 -14.93
C GLU A 150 14.58 12.05 -14.67
N VAL A 151 14.13 12.71 -13.61
CA VAL A 151 14.62 14.04 -13.19
C VAL A 151 16.13 14.03 -12.92
N MET A 152 16.64 12.93 -12.35
CA MET A 152 18.05 12.79 -11.99
C MET A 152 18.97 12.35 -13.14
N GLY A 153 18.43 12.03 -14.32
CA GLY A 153 19.24 11.68 -15.50
C GLY A 153 19.62 10.19 -15.63
N GLY A 154 18.94 9.29 -14.91
CA GLY A 154 18.90 7.86 -15.23
C GLY A 154 20.03 6.96 -14.70
N SER A 155 19.61 5.78 -14.21
CA SER A 155 20.36 4.58 -13.81
C SER A 155 21.04 4.58 -12.42
N GLY A 156 20.22 4.58 -11.37
CA GLY A 156 20.63 4.23 -10.02
C GLY A 156 19.46 3.81 -9.14
N ASN A 157 19.72 3.03 -8.08
CA ASN A 157 18.70 2.74 -7.09
C ASN A 157 18.30 4.05 -6.39
N VAL A 158 17.07 4.52 -6.60
CA VAL A 158 16.54 5.78 -6.03
C VAL A 158 16.68 5.80 -4.49
N ILE A 159 16.71 4.62 -3.87
CA ILE A 159 16.81 4.40 -2.42
C ILE A 159 18.15 4.90 -1.81
N GLY A 160 19.15 5.26 -2.62
CA GLY A 160 20.45 5.75 -2.14
C GLY A 160 20.83 7.18 -2.56
N GLN A 161 20.03 7.84 -3.40
CA GLN A 161 20.35 9.19 -3.86
C GLN A 161 19.71 10.23 -2.93
N LYS A 162 20.53 10.98 -2.20
CA LYS A 162 20.09 12.14 -1.42
C LYS A 162 19.70 13.27 -2.37
N LEU A 163 18.49 13.20 -2.93
CA LEU A 163 17.89 14.29 -3.66
C LEU A 163 17.43 15.36 -2.66
N THR A 164 17.99 16.57 -2.75
CA THR A 164 17.51 17.71 -1.96
C THR A 164 16.41 18.44 -2.71
N THR A 165 15.63 19.23 -1.98
CA THR A 165 14.60 20.13 -2.54
C THR A 165 15.16 21.10 -3.57
N GLU A 166 16.38 21.59 -3.35
CA GLU A 166 17.04 22.57 -4.21
C GLU A 166 17.48 21.94 -5.54
N GLU A 167 18.07 20.74 -5.48
CA GLU A 167 18.46 20.02 -6.69
C GLU A 167 17.23 19.59 -7.49
N LEU A 168 16.16 19.13 -6.82
CA LEU A 168 14.88 18.85 -7.47
C LEU A 168 14.31 20.11 -8.15
N SER A 169 14.28 21.26 -7.46
CA SER A 169 13.82 22.52 -8.04
C SER A 169 14.59 22.89 -9.29
N LYS A 170 15.92 22.88 -9.20
CA LYS A 170 16.83 23.24 -10.28
C LYS A 170 16.62 22.35 -11.51
N ARG A 171 16.50 21.03 -11.31
CA ARG A 171 16.30 20.07 -12.41
C ARG A 171 14.96 20.26 -13.11
N LEU A 172 13.89 20.49 -12.33
CA LEU A 172 12.57 20.73 -12.89
C LEU A 172 12.50 22.06 -13.66
N GLU A 173 13.11 23.12 -13.13
CA GLU A 173 13.23 24.41 -13.83
C GLU A 173 14.05 24.28 -15.12
N GLN A 174 15.17 23.55 -15.09
CA GLN A 174 15.98 23.26 -16.28
C GLN A 174 15.22 22.45 -17.34
N ALA A 175 14.29 21.59 -16.92
CA ALA A 175 13.40 20.86 -17.80
C ALA A 175 12.22 21.71 -18.32
N GLY A 176 12.14 23.00 -17.97
CA GLY A 176 11.10 23.90 -18.44
C GLY A 176 9.77 23.80 -17.67
N ILE A 177 9.76 23.17 -16.49
CA ILE A 177 8.56 23.06 -15.66
C ILE A 177 8.30 24.39 -14.94
N THR A 178 7.15 25.00 -15.21
CA THR A 178 6.73 26.28 -14.63
C THR A 178 6.10 26.13 -13.25
N ASP A 179 5.45 25.00 -12.97
CA ASP A 179 4.72 24.73 -11.72
C ASP A 179 5.61 24.21 -10.57
N THR A 180 6.94 24.24 -10.73
CA THR A 180 7.92 23.68 -9.77
C THR A 180 7.67 24.15 -8.34
N LYS A 181 7.44 25.45 -8.12
CA LYS A 181 7.20 26.01 -6.78
C LYS A 181 5.95 25.42 -6.12
N LYS A 182 4.85 25.29 -6.87
CA LYS A 182 3.57 24.73 -6.38
C LYS A 182 3.69 23.25 -6.07
N PHE A 183 4.51 22.51 -6.80
CA PHE A 183 4.80 21.12 -6.49
C PHE A 183 5.63 21.00 -5.20
N LEU A 184 6.69 21.79 -5.06
CA LEU A 184 7.59 21.74 -3.91
C LEU A 184 6.92 22.11 -2.58
N THR A 185 5.83 22.90 -2.58
CA THR A 185 5.07 23.15 -1.34
C THR A 185 4.43 21.90 -0.75
N LYS A 186 4.23 20.85 -1.56
CA LYS A 186 3.65 19.56 -1.12
C LYS A 186 4.72 18.52 -0.78
N VAL A 187 5.98 18.76 -1.14
CA VAL A 187 7.10 17.85 -0.84
C VAL A 187 7.43 17.96 0.64
N VAL A 188 7.46 16.82 1.32
CA VAL A 188 7.80 16.76 2.75
C VAL A 188 9.22 16.22 2.93
N LYS A 189 9.80 16.50 4.09
CA LYS A 189 11.15 16.09 4.47
C LYS A 189 11.10 15.34 5.78
N ASP A 190 11.77 14.21 5.88
CA ASP A 190 11.90 13.48 7.13
C ASP A 190 13.00 14.04 8.04
N ASN A 191 13.15 13.46 9.23
CA ASN A 191 14.13 13.88 10.22
C ASN A 191 15.59 13.67 9.77
N GLU A 192 15.84 12.79 8.80
CA GLU A 192 17.17 12.52 8.23
C GLU A 192 17.47 13.42 7.02
N GLY A 193 16.47 14.18 6.60
CA GLY A 193 16.51 15.12 5.51
C GLY A 193 16.27 14.52 4.13
N VAL A 194 15.73 13.31 4.07
CA VAL A 194 15.26 12.68 2.83
C VAL A 194 13.93 13.34 2.44
N ILE A 195 13.79 13.68 1.17
CA ILE A 195 12.55 14.24 0.64
C ILE A 195 11.58 13.12 0.25
N HIS A 196 10.30 13.32 0.53
CA HIS A 196 9.20 12.52 0.00
C HIS A 196 8.34 13.40 -0.90
N LEU A 197 8.07 12.92 -2.11
CA LEU A 197 7.25 13.67 -3.06
C LEU A 197 5.81 13.87 -2.60
N PHE A 198 5.34 12.99 -1.72
CA PHE A 198 3.98 13.01 -1.19
C PHE A 198 4.01 12.89 0.33
N PRO A 199 3.06 13.52 1.04
CA PRO A 199 2.96 13.47 2.48
C PRO A 199 2.33 12.14 2.92
N TRP A 200 3.07 11.01 2.91
CA TRP A 200 2.55 9.67 3.23
C TRP A 200 1.78 9.54 4.56
N SER A 201 2.01 10.45 5.50
CA SER A 201 1.22 10.60 6.73
C SER A 201 0.06 11.57 6.51
N GLY A 202 -1.17 11.16 6.84
CA GLY A 202 -2.35 12.02 6.72
C GLY A 202 -2.91 12.16 5.31
N ILE A 203 -2.49 11.29 4.37
CA ILE A 203 -2.99 11.26 2.99
C ILE A 203 -4.50 11.05 2.91
N VAL A 204 -5.06 10.34 3.90
CA VAL A 204 -6.50 10.04 4.01
C VAL A 204 -7.05 10.82 5.20
N ASP A 205 -6.98 12.14 5.12
CA ASP A 205 -7.70 13.02 6.05
C ASP A 205 -8.76 13.83 5.28
N GLU A 206 -9.72 14.43 5.99
CA GLU A 206 -10.86 15.15 5.40
C GLU A 206 -10.45 16.30 4.45
N ASN A 207 -9.18 16.72 4.45
CA ASN A 207 -8.67 17.82 3.65
C ASN A 207 -7.89 17.36 2.40
N PHE A 208 -7.61 16.08 2.24
CA PHE A 208 -6.79 15.56 1.13
C PHE A 208 -7.52 14.46 0.35
N GLU A 209 -7.92 14.79 -0.88
CA GLU A 209 -8.30 13.78 -1.87
C GLU A 209 -7.03 13.12 -2.45
N LEU A 210 -7.02 11.79 -2.55
CA LEU A 210 -5.92 10.99 -3.10
C LEU A 210 -5.59 11.44 -4.54
N SER A 211 -6.64 11.75 -5.30
CA SER A 211 -6.54 12.16 -6.70
C SER A 211 -5.80 13.50 -6.90
N ASP A 212 -5.81 14.36 -5.88
CA ASP A 212 -5.13 15.65 -5.86
C ASP A 212 -3.77 15.62 -5.16
N THR A 213 -3.57 14.63 -4.30
CA THR A 213 -2.32 14.39 -3.58
C THR A 213 -1.25 13.83 -4.50
N PHE A 214 -1.57 12.81 -5.30
CA PHE A 214 -0.59 12.09 -6.11
C PHE A 214 -0.37 12.70 -7.48
N ARG A 215 0.25 13.89 -7.52
CA ARG A 215 0.57 14.59 -8.77
C ARG A 215 2.02 15.01 -8.84
N VAL A 216 2.61 14.89 -10.02
CA VAL A 216 4.00 15.33 -10.30
C VAL A 216 4.03 16.20 -11.57
N PRO A 217 5.02 17.09 -11.70
CA PRO A 217 5.22 17.83 -12.94
C PRO A 217 5.88 16.93 -14.00
N SER A 218 5.11 16.43 -14.96
CA SER A 218 5.65 15.56 -16.00
C SER A 218 6.68 16.29 -16.87
N LEU A 219 7.88 15.71 -17.00
CA LEU A 219 8.94 16.22 -17.88
C LEU A 219 8.53 16.17 -19.36
N LYS A 220 7.62 15.26 -19.71
CA LYS A 220 7.12 15.08 -21.08
C LYS A 220 5.98 16.04 -21.40
N GLU A 221 5.01 16.15 -20.50
CA GLU A 221 3.80 16.95 -20.73
C GLU A 221 3.96 18.43 -20.33
N GLY A 222 5.02 18.78 -19.59
CA GLY A 222 5.29 20.15 -19.14
C GLY A 222 4.29 20.69 -18.11
N ARG A 223 3.43 19.83 -17.55
CA ARG A 223 2.34 20.18 -16.62
C ARG A 223 2.21 19.15 -15.50
N MET A 224 1.45 19.49 -14.47
CA MET A 224 1.08 18.53 -13.41
C MET A 224 0.21 17.41 -13.98
N VAL A 225 0.59 16.16 -13.67
CA VAL A 225 -0.10 14.94 -14.06
C VAL A 225 -0.41 14.08 -12.85
N ARG A 226 -1.52 13.34 -12.87
CA ARG A 226 -1.87 12.40 -11.81
C ARG A 226 -1.08 11.09 -11.96
N LEU A 227 -0.63 10.54 -10.84
CA LEU A 227 0.00 9.22 -10.78
C LEU A 227 -0.98 8.11 -10.38
N ILE A 228 -2.18 8.48 -9.94
CA ILE A 228 -3.25 7.57 -9.59
C ILE A 228 -4.37 7.67 -10.63
N SER A 229 -5.00 6.54 -10.94
CA SER A 229 -6.22 6.53 -11.73
C SER A 229 -7.38 7.10 -10.91
N GLN A 230 -8.52 7.35 -11.58
CA GLN A 230 -9.67 7.90 -10.90
C GLN A 230 -10.26 6.88 -9.92
N LEU A 231 -10.48 7.30 -8.67
CA LEU A 231 -11.15 6.52 -7.63
C LEU A 231 -12.60 6.99 -7.46
N SER A 232 -13.50 6.04 -7.19
CA SER A 232 -14.86 6.31 -6.74
C SER A 232 -14.84 6.76 -5.28
N LYS A 233 -15.88 7.47 -4.83
CA LYS A 233 -16.05 7.87 -3.42
C LYS A 233 -16.14 6.71 -2.43
N LYS A 234 -16.30 5.48 -2.93
CA LYS A 234 -16.34 4.25 -2.13
C LYS A 234 -14.98 3.52 -2.15
N GLU A 235 -14.12 3.88 -3.09
CA GLU A 235 -12.76 3.34 -3.20
C GLU A 235 -11.74 4.22 -2.46
N GLU A 236 -12.02 5.52 -2.39
CA GLU A 236 -11.39 6.51 -1.50
C GLU A 236 -12.00 6.44 -0.10
#